data_AF-A0A6C1E189-F1
#
_entry.id   AF-A0A6C1E189-F1
#
_cell.length_a   1.000
_cell.length_b   1.000
_cell.length_c   1.000
_cell.angle_alpha   90.00
_cell.angle_beta   90.00
_cell.angle_gamma   90.00
#
_symmetry.space_group_name_H-M   'P 1'
#
loop_
_entity.id
_entity.type
_entity.pdbx_description
1 polymer ?
#
loop_
_entity_poly.entity_id
_entity_poly.type
_entity_poly.pdbx_seq_one_letter_code
_entity_poly.pdbx_strand_id
1 'polypeptide(L)'
;MEKYTNWRDNGTGIAPFLPNTIRKPSKVMTACLLGILGVKTIIMLPLIMLYLLTGQNNLLGLILKFTFSWKEEITVQGIKKRDVRKSKHYPQKGKLYICNCTSPLDAFSVVLLAQGPVTLLVPSNDIVYKVSIREFINFILAGVLDIKLKEFIDPSIKTMKLPSRHCPFPIWSIYLDFSLSHKYSRII
;
A
#
# COMPACT_ATOMS: atom_id res chain seq x y z
N MET A 1 36.04 -23.89 -9.46
CA MET A 1 34.61 -23.82 -9.84
C MET A 1 33.74 -24.71 -8.92
N GLU A 2 34.14 -24.94 -7.67
CA GLU A 2 33.61 -26.05 -6.85
C GLU A 2 32.58 -25.62 -5.79
N LYS A 3 32.33 -24.31 -5.65
CA LYS A 3 31.50 -23.78 -4.56
C LYS A 3 29.99 -24.02 -4.74
N TYR A 4 29.56 -24.42 -5.95
CA TYR A 4 28.15 -24.57 -6.31
C TYR A 4 27.74 -25.98 -6.71
N THR A 5 28.66 -26.96 -6.70
CA THR A 5 28.36 -28.35 -7.05
C THR A 5 27.62 -29.09 -5.94
N ASN A 6 27.92 -28.82 -4.67
CA ASN A 6 27.27 -29.48 -3.52
C ASN A 6 25.84 -29.03 -3.23
N TRP A 7 25.38 -27.91 -3.81
CA TRP A 7 24.04 -27.36 -3.56
C TRP A 7 23.05 -27.62 -4.69
N ARG A 8 23.46 -28.29 -5.77
CA ARG A 8 22.57 -28.69 -6.86
C ARG A 8 21.83 -29.97 -6.47
N ASP A 9 20.54 -30.02 -6.77
CA ASP A 9 19.79 -31.27 -6.67
C ASP A 9 20.39 -32.30 -7.65
N ASN A 10 20.78 -33.48 -7.15
CA ASN A 10 21.42 -34.53 -7.92
C ASN A 10 20.50 -35.11 -9.01
N GLY A 11 19.18 -35.00 -8.85
CA GLY A 11 18.21 -35.50 -9.83
C GLY A 11 17.96 -34.55 -11.01
N THR A 12 17.88 -33.25 -10.74
CA THR A 12 17.50 -32.25 -11.76
C THR A 12 18.63 -31.32 -12.19
N GLY A 13 19.73 -31.27 -11.43
CA GLY A 13 20.84 -30.35 -11.68
C GLY A 13 20.43 -28.89 -11.59
N ILE A 14 19.33 -28.55 -10.91
CA ILE A 14 18.87 -27.17 -10.72
C ILE A 14 19.43 -26.66 -9.39
N ALA A 15 19.97 -25.44 -9.39
CA ALA A 15 20.41 -24.79 -8.16
C ALA A 15 19.18 -24.28 -7.38
N PRO A 16 19.14 -24.42 -6.05
CA PRO A 16 18.05 -23.93 -5.23
C PRO A 16 17.91 -22.42 -5.41
N PHE A 17 16.67 -21.93 -5.36
CA PHE A 17 16.39 -20.49 -5.42
C PHE A 17 16.89 -19.82 -4.14
N LEU A 18 18.15 -19.39 -4.16
CA LEU A 18 18.71 -18.57 -3.09
C LEU A 18 18.06 -17.19 -3.16
N PRO A 19 17.54 -16.65 -2.04
CA PRO A 19 17.10 -15.27 -2.01
C PRO A 19 18.31 -14.39 -2.37
N ASN A 20 18.12 -13.45 -3.29
CA ASN A 20 19.18 -12.52 -3.66
C ASN A 20 19.73 -11.88 -2.38
N THR A 21 21.06 -11.90 -2.21
CA THR A 21 21.71 -11.24 -1.08
C THR A 21 21.53 -9.73 -1.25
N ILE A 22 20.51 -9.18 -0.58
CA ILE A 22 20.26 -7.74 -0.57
C ILE A 22 21.40 -7.10 0.24
N ARG A 23 22.37 -6.51 -0.47
CA ARG A 23 23.46 -5.77 0.18
C ARG A 23 22.85 -4.61 0.95
N LYS A 24 22.95 -4.65 2.28
CA LYS A 24 22.52 -3.53 3.14
C LYS A 24 23.28 -2.28 2.71
N PRO A 25 22.59 -1.14 2.49
CA PRO A 25 23.27 0.10 2.12
C PRO A 25 24.25 0.49 3.23
N SER A 26 25.41 1.03 2.84
CA SER A 26 26.34 1.59 3.81
C SER A 26 25.70 2.79 4.50
N LYS A 27 26.07 3.05 5.76
CA LYS A 27 25.54 4.20 6.53
C LYS A 27 25.72 5.53 5.77
N VAL A 28 26.85 5.68 5.06
CA VAL A 28 27.16 6.84 4.22
C VAL A 28 26.18 6.96 3.05
N MET A 29 25.87 5.85 2.37
CA MET A 29 24.89 5.84 1.29
C MET A 29 23.51 6.22 1.80
N THR A 30 23.09 5.69 2.96
CA THR A 30 21.81 6.05 3.58
C THR A 30 21.75 7.53 3.93
N ALA A 31 22.82 8.10 4.51
CA ALA A 31 22.88 9.53 4.82
C ALA A 31 22.78 10.40 3.56
N CYS A 32 23.47 10.02 2.49
CA CYS A 32 23.38 10.71 1.20
C CYS A 32 21.95 10.68 0.63
N LEU A 33 21.30 9.51 0.63
CA LEU A 33 19.92 9.36 0.18
C LEU A 33 18.93 10.20 1.00
N LEU A 34 19.11 10.25 2.33
CA LEU A 34 18.32 11.11 3.21
C LEU A 34 18.55 12.59 2.92
N GLY A 35 19.78 13.00 2.62
CA GLY A 35 20.10 14.37 2.20
C GLY A 35 19.39 14.75 0.90
N ILE A 36 19.44 13.88 -0.11
CA ILE A 36 18.73 14.08 -1.38
C ILE A 36 17.21 14.18 -1.16
N LEU A 37 16.66 13.30 -0.32
CA LEU A 37 15.24 13.34 0.03
C LEU A 37 14.88 14.66 0.72
N GLY A 38 15.70 15.11 1.68
CA GLY A 38 15.52 16.38 2.38
C GLY A 38 15.48 17.58 1.42
N VAL A 39 16.45 17.67 0.49
CA VAL A 39 16.47 18.73 -0.53
C VAL A 39 15.22 18.69 -1.40
N LYS A 40 14.80 17.50 -1.87
CA LYS A 40 13.56 17.35 -2.65
C LYS A 40 12.33 17.81 -1.86
N THR A 41 12.25 17.48 -0.58
CA THR A 41 11.11 17.89 0.27
C THR A 41 11.06 19.40 0.50
N ILE A 42 12.20 20.07 0.65
CA ILE A 42 12.26 21.53 0.80
C ILE A 42 11.78 22.21 -0.49
N ILE A 43 12.23 21.73 -1.65
CA ILE A 43 11.80 22.25 -2.95
C ILE A 43 10.29 22.05 -3.16
N MET A 44 9.73 20.93 -2.68
CA MET A 44 8.31 20.62 -2.80
C MET A 44 7.43 21.19 -1.70
N LEU A 45 8.00 21.84 -0.68
CA LEU A 45 7.28 22.45 0.43
C LEU A 45 6.12 23.38 0.01
N PRO A 46 6.28 24.34 -0.94
CA PRO A 46 5.17 25.20 -1.34
C PRO A 46 4.00 24.41 -1.95
N LEU A 47 4.30 23.33 -2.68
CA LEU A 47 3.28 22.48 -3.29
C LEU A 47 2.56 21.63 -2.23
N ILE A 48 3.28 21.18 -1.20
CA ILE A 48 2.68 20.50 -0.05
C ILE A 48 1.73 21.43 0.70
N MET A 49 2.11 22.69 0.93
CA MET A 49 1.23 23.69 1.55
C MET A 49 -0.03 23.94 0.72
N LEU A 50 0.12 24.05 -0.61
CA LEU A 50 -1.02 24.18 -1.51
C LEU A 50 -1.96 22.97 -1.45
N TYR A 51 -1.40 21.76 -1.38
CA TYR A 51 -2.20 20.54 -1.22
C TYR A 51 -2.98 20.54 0.10
N LEU A 52 -2.36 20.95 1.21
CA LEU A 52 -3.04 21.04 2.51
C LEU A 52 -4.23 22.02 2.47
N LEU A 53 -4.15 23.08 1.67
CA LEU A 53 -5.22 24.06 1.52
C LEU A 53 -6.34 23.59 0.57
N THR A 54 -5.98 22.93 -0.53
CA THR A 54 -6.91 22.61 -1.63
C THR A 54 -7.47 21.18 -1.59
N GLY A 55 -6.77 20.25 -0.95
CA GLY A 55 -7.16 18.83 -0.88
C GLY A 55 -7.23 18.12 -2.24
N GLN A 56 -6.56 18.64 -3.27
CA GLN A 56 -6.64 18.06 -4.61
C GLN A 56 -5.76 16.81 -4.77
N ASN A 57 -6.38 15.66 -5.08
CA ASN A 57 -5.67 14.38 -5.28
C ASN A 57 -4.61 14.43 -6.40
N ASN A 58 -4.80 15.27 -7.42
CA ASN A 58 -3.83 15.43 -8.51
C ASN A 58 -2.50 16.03 -8.00
N LEU A 59 -2.57 16.98 -7.05
CA LEU A 59 -1.39 17.57 -6.44
C LEU A 59 -0.65 16.55 -5.59
N LEU A 60 -1.38 15.74 -4.82
CA LEU A 60 -0.83 14.64 -4.05
C LEU A 60 -0.01 13.68 -4.93
N GLY A 61 -0.57 13.29 -6.09
CA GLY A 61 0.12 12.43 -7.05
C GLY A 61 1.40 13.07 -7.59
N LEU A 62 1.40 14.38 -7.84
CA LEU A 62 2.58 15.12 -8.30
C LEU A 62 3.66 15.18 -7.22
N ILE A 63 3.28 15.49 -5.98
CA ILE A 63 4.19 15.53 -4.82
C ILE A 63 4.86 14.16 -4.65
N LEU A 64 4.08 13.07 -4.64
CA LEU A 64 4.60 11.72 -4.46
C LEU A 64 5.51 11.30 -5.63
N LYS A 65 5.13 11.61 -6.86
CA LYS A 65 5.94 11.33 -8.05
C LYS A 65 7.30 12.02 -8.01
N PHE A 66 7.38 13.25 -7.51
CA PHE A 66 8.66 13.96 -7.45
C PHE A 66 9.52 13.55 -6.25
N THR A 67 8.92 13.49 -5.06
CA THR A 67 9.62 13.21 -3.80
C THR A 67 10.15 11.77 -3.79
N PHE A 68 9.29 10.80 -4.13
CA PHE A 68 9.62 9.38 -4.04
C PHE A 68 9.90 8.72 -5.39
N SER A 69 9.87 9.48 -6.50
CA SER A 69 9.95 8.89 -7.85
C SER A 69 8.87 7.83 -8.06
N TRP A 70 7.69 8.08 -7.49
CA TRP A 70 6.55 7.17 -7.47
C TRP A 70 6.11 6.79 -8.88
N LYS A 71 6.06 5.48 -9.16
CA LYS A 71 5.62 4.91 -10.44
C LYS A 71 4.55 3.87 -10.17
N GLU A 72 3.32 4.20 -10.53
CA GLU A 72 2.20 3.28 -10.40
C GLU A 72 2.11 2.40 -11.64
N GLU A 73 2.26 1.10 -11.43
CA GLU A 73 1.96 0.11 -12.44
C GLU A 73 0.80 -0.76 -11.97
N ILE A 74 -0.29 -0.72 -12.72
CA ILE A 74 -1.53 -1.40 -12.34
C ILE A 74 -1.66 -2.62 -13.24
N THR A 75 -1.83 -3.76 -12.58
CA THR A 75 -2.10 -5.03 -13.24
C THR A 75 -3.43 -5.55 -12.74
N VAL A 76 -4.24 -6.04 -13.67
CA VAL A 76 -5.56 -6.60 -13.36
C VAL A 76 -5.52 -8.05 -13.81
N GLN A 77 -5.94 -8.95 -12.92
CA GLN A 77 -5.93 -10.38 -13.21
C GLN A 77 -6.75 -10.68 -14.46
N GLY A 78 -6.17 -11.46 -15.38
CA GLY A 78 -6.83 -11.85 -16.63
C GLY A 78 -6.85 -10.77 -17.73
N ILE A 79 -6.24 -9.59 -17.52
CA ILE A 79 -6.25 -8.50 -18.49
C ILE A 79 -4.82 -8.08 -18.85
N LYS A 80 -4.53 -8.00 -20.16
CA LYS A 80 -3.24 -7.48 -20.64
C LYS A 80 -3.12 -6.00 -20.29
N LYS A 81 -1.92 -5.55 -19.91
CA LYS A 81 -1.65 -4.16 -19.48
C LYS A 81 -2.19 -3.09 -20.44
N ARG A 82 -2.09 -3.32 -21.75
CA ARG A 82 -2.59 -2.41 -22.80
C ARG A 82 -4.12 -2.25 -22.83
N ASP A 83 -4.84 -3.25 -22.34
CA ASP A 83 -6.30 -3.32 -22.37
C ASP A 83 -6.92 -2.77 -21.06
N VAL A 84 -6.09 -2.35 -20.11
CA VAL A 84 -6.51 -1.78 -18.83
C VAL A 84 -7.06 -0.35 -19.05
N ARG A 85 -8.38 -0.26 -19.09
CA ARG A 85 -9.13 1.02 -19.11
C ARG A 85 -9.44 1.50 -17.71
N LYS A 86 -9.15 2.78 -17.42
CA LYS A 86 -9.46 3.41 -16.12
C LYS A 86 -10.95 3.30 -15.80
N SER A 87 -11.82 3.72 -16.70
CA SER A 87 -13.28 3.77 -16.49
C SER A 87 -13.90 2.44 -16.02
N LYS A 88 -13.34 1.29 -16.41
CA LYS A 88 -13.87 -0.04 -16.08
C LYS A 88 -13.12 -0.74 -14.95
N HIS A 89 -11.79 -0.63 -14.92
CA HIS A 89 -10.96 -1.48 -14.07
C HIS A 89 -10.44 -0.79 -12.81
N TYR A 90 -10.53 0.54 -12.72
CA TYR A 90 -10.11 1.26 -11.52
C TYR A 90 -11.26 1.34 -10.51
N PRO A 91 -10.96 1.59 -9.23
CA PRO A 91 -11.98 1.78 -8.20
C PRO A 91 -12.97 2.90 -8.55
N GLN A 92 -14.21 2.49 -8.79
CA GLN A 92 -15.35 3.37 -9.08
C GLN A 92 -16.04 3.84 -7.80
N LYS A 93 -16.68 5.02 -7.87
CA LYS A 93 -17.47 5.61 -6.79
C LYS A 93 -18.67 4.72 -6.42
N GLY A 94 -18.96 4.62 -5.12
CA GLY A 94 -20.14 3.92 -4.60
C GLY A 94 -20.00 2.40 -4.51
N LYS A 95 -18.81 1.86 -4.77
CA LYS A 95 -18.50 0.43 -4.61
C LYS A 95 -17.60 0.21 -3.39
N LEU A 96 -17.84 -0.89 -2.69
CA LEU A 96 -16.98 -1.36 -1.60
C LEU A 96 -15.90 -2.26 -2.18
N TYR A 97 -14.64 -1.93 -1.88
CA TYR A 97 -13.48 -2.74 -2.23
C TYR A 97 -12.82 -3.22 -0.95
N ILE A 98 -12.41 -4.48 -0.95
CA ILE A 98 -11.74 -5.11 0.18
C ILE A 98 -10.32 -5.39 -0.29
N CYS A 99 -9.34 -4.74 0.31
CA CYS A 99 -7.94 -4.81 -0.10
C CYS A 99 -7.07 -5.31 1.05
N ASN A 100 -6.00 -6.04 0.74
CA ASN A 100 -4.95 -6.27 1.71
C ASN A 100 -4.22 -4.94 1.97
N CYS A 101 -3.72 -4.77 3.19
CA CYS A 101 -2.86 -3.66 3.54
C CYS A 101 -1.51 -4.22 3.96
N THR A 102 -0.47 -3.85 3.20
CA THR A 102 0.91 -4.27 3.41
C THR A 102 1.75 -3.13 3.95
N SER A 103 1.39 -1.88 3.63
CA SER A 103 2.14 -0.70 4.02
C SER A 103 1.21 0.49 4.32
N PRO A 104 1.64 1.45 5.16
CA PRO A 104 0.88 2.68 5.39
C PRO A 104 0.75 3.56 4.12
N LEU A 105 1.62 3.34 3.12
CA LEU A 105 1.55 4.04 1.83
C LEU A 105 0.43 3.52 0.93
N ASP A 106 -0.16 2.36 1.26
CA ASP A 106 -1.27 1.78 0.50
C ASP A 106 -2.50 2.69 0.54
N ALA A 107 -2.70 3.44 1.62
CA ALA A 107 -3.77 4.44 1.70
C ALA A 107 -3.66 5.51 0.63
N PHE A 108 -2.45 6.05 0.41
CA PHE A 108 -2.22 7.04 -0.65
C PHE A 108 -2.45 6.44 -2.03
N SER A 109 -2.01 5.19 -2.22
CA SER A 109 -2.22 4.45 -3.48
C SER A 109 -3.72 4.33 -3.80
N VAL A 110 -4.54 3.93 -2.82
CA VAL A 110 -5.99 3.83 -3.02
C VAL A 110 -6.62 5.18 -3.37
N VAL A 111 -6.19 6.27 -2.72
CA VAL A 111 -6.67 7.63 -3.00
C VAL A 111 -6.31 8.09 -4.41
N LEU A 112 -5.10 7.76 -4.89
CA LEU A 112 -4.66 8.10 -6.24
C LEU A 112 -5.34 7.24 -7.33
N LEU A 113 -5.63 5.98 -7.02
CA LEU A 113 -6.29 5.05 -7.95
C LEU A 113 -7.80 5.29 -8.05
N ALA A 114 -8.45 5.81 -7.01
CA ALA A 114 -9.88 6.00 -7.03
C ALA A 114 -10.30 7.15 -7.97
N GLN A 115 -11.41 6.95 -8.67
CA GLN A 115 -12.01 7.99 -9.53
C GLN A 115 -12.89 9.00 -8.77
N GLY A 116 -12.89 8.94 -7.44
CA GLY A 116 -13.77 9.75 -6.61
C GLY A 116 -13.33 9.81 -5.16
N PRO A 117 -14.15 10.40 -4.28
CA PRO A 117 -13.82 10.50 -2.86
C PRO A 117 -13.71 9.11 -2.24
N VAL A 118 -12.59 8.85 -1.59
CA VAL A 118 -12.31 7.59 -0.90
C VAL A 118 -12.65 7.74 0.56
N THR A 119 -13.30 6.72 1.11
CA THR A 119 -13.46 6.57 2.56
C THR A 119 -12.76 5.28 2.96
N LEU A 120 -11.79 5.39 3.86
CA LEU A 120 -11.08 4.23 4.40
C LEU A 120 -11.90 3.66 5.57
N LEU A 121 -12.01 2.34 5.59
CA LEU A 121 -12.79 1.59 6.56
C LEU A 121 -11.87 0.57 7.23
N VAL A 122 -11.84 0.56 8.55
CA VAL A 122 -11.07 -0.40 9.34
C VAL A 122 -12.03 -1.20 10.22
N PRO A 123 -12.06 -2.53 10.10
CA PRO A 123 -12.85 -3.38 10.98
C PRO A 123 -12.15 -3.55 12.33
N SER A 124 -12.89 -3.42 13.43
CA SER A 124 -12.44 -3.82 14.77
C SER A 124 -13.64 -4.27 15.59
N ASN A 125 -13.52 -5.45 16.21
CA ASN A 125 -14.51 -6.03 17.13
C ASN A 125 -15.97 -5.94 16.61
N ASP A 126 -16.19 -6.49 15.40
CA ASP A 126 -17.49 -6.52 14.67
C ASP A 126 -18.06 -5.17 14.22
N ILE A 127 -17.33 -4.08 14.41
CA ILE A 127 -17.72 -2.73 14.00
C ILE A 127 -16.76 -2.25 12.92
N VAL A 128 -17.30 -1.53 11.92
CA VAL A 128 -16.49 -0.89 10.88
C VAL A 128 -16.37 0.59 11.19
N TYR A 129 -15.13 1.04 11.35
CA TYR A 129 -14.82 2.43 11.62
C TYR A 129 -14.42 3.15 10.34
N LYS A 130 -15.01 4.32 10.13
CA LYS A 130 -14.56 5.27 9.13
C LYS A 130 -13.37 6.03 9.68
N VAL A 131 -12.25 5.99 8.96
CA VAL A 131 -11.01 6.63 9.39
C VAL A 131 -10.50 7.62 8.34
N SER A 132 -9.83 8.66 8.81
CA SER A 132 -9.05 9.55 7.95
C SER A 132 -7.72 8.90 7.54
N ILE A 133 -7.06 9.42 6.51
CA ILE A 133 -5.75 8.90 6.05
C ILE A 133 -4.71 8.96 7.17
N ARG A 134 -4.72 10.05 7.98
CA ARG A 134 -3.78 10.22 9.09
C ARG A 134 -4.03 9.20 10.20
N GLU A 135 -5.29 9.01 10.58
CA GLU A 135 -5.68 7.98 11.55
C GLU A 135 -5.30 6.58 11.06
N PHE A 136 -5.53 6.30 9.78
CA PHE A 136 -5.17 5.02 9.17
C PHE A 136 -3.66 4.74 9.22
N ILE A 137 -2.84 5.74 8.91
CA ILE A 137 -1.37 5.61 8.99
C ILE A 137 -0.93 5.38 10.44
N ASN A 138 -1.46 6.16 11.38
CA ASN A 138 -1.16 6.00 12.79
C ASN A 138 -1.58 4.62 13.31
N PHE A 139 -2.74 4.12 12.86
CA PHE A 139 -3.23 2.79 13.17
C PHE A 139 -2.26 1.70 12.69
N ILE A 140 -1.79 1.78 11.44
CA ILE A 140 -0.80 0.83 10.90
C ILE A 140 0.52 0.91 11.66
N LEU A 141 1.01 2.13 11.93
CA LEU A 141 2.27 2.35 12.64
C LEU A 141 2.22 1.87 14.09
N ALA A 142 1.05 1.93 14.73
CA ALA A 142 0.86 1.38 16.07
C ALA A 142 1.02 -0.15 16.09
N GLY A 143 0.82 -0.84 14.95
CA GLY A 143 1.00 -2.28 14.83
C GLY A 143 -0.02 -3.11 15.63
N VAL A 144 -1.07 -2.47 16.14
CA VAL A 144 -2.12 -3.12 16.93
C VAL A 144 -3.36 -3.30 16.05
N LEU A 145 -3.94 -4.50 16.04
CA LEU A 145 -5.20 -4.81 15.34
C LEU A 145 -6.43 -4.15 16.01
N ASP A 146 -6.27 -3.72 17.26
CA ASP A 146 -7.27 -2.99 18.03
C ASP A 146 -7.05 -1.49 17.91
N ILE A 147 -8.03 -0.81 17.34
CA ILE A 147 -8.06 0.64 17.32
C ILE A 147 -8.51 1.09 18.71
N LYS A 148 -7.61 1.67 19.52
CA LYS A 148 -8.01 2.46 20.71
C LYS A 148 -8.65 3.77 20.25
N LEU A 149 -9.81 3.70 19.61
CA LEU A 149 -10.52 4.84 19.02
C LEU A 149 -11.23 5.74 20.02
N LYS A 150 -11.15 5.42 21.33
CA LYS A 150 -11.89 6.17 22.36
C LYS A 150 -11.36 7.59 22.59
N GLU A 151 -10.14 7.92 22.15
CA GLU A 151 -9.53 9.24 22.41
C GLU A 151 -9.47 10.18 21.19
N PHE A 152 -9.71 9.69 19.97
CA PHE A 152 -9.51 10.48 18.74
C PHE A 152 -10.76 10.70 17.87
N ILE A 153 -11.90 10.10 18.21
CA ILE A 153 -13.12 10.24 17.40
C ILE A 153 -14.04 11.34 17.95
N ASP A 154 -14.30 12.32 17.09
CA ASP A 154 -15.44 13.22 17.17
C ASP A 154 -16.75 12.40 17.07
N PRO A 155 -17.69 12.46 18.04
CA PRO A 155 -18.85 11.54 18.17
C PRO A 155 -19.87 11.56 17.00
N SER A 156 -19.61 12.31 15.94
CA SER A 156 -20.43 12.46 14.73
C SER A 156 -20.28 11.30 13.71
N ILE A 157 -19.31 10.39 13.89
CA ILE A 157 -19.06 9.31 12.92
C ILE A 157 -20.18 8.26 12.95
N LYS A 158 -21.02 8.23 11.90
CA LYS A 158 -22.01 7.18 11.65
C LYS A 158 -21.33 5.81 11.56
N THR A 159 -21.61 4.96 12.55
CA THR A 159 -21.22 3.55 12.56
C THR A 159 -22.13 2.77 11.62
N MET A 160 -21.54 1.94 10.76
CA MET A 160 -22.29 1.00 9.91
C MET A 160 -22.09 -0.40 10.49
N LYS A 161 -23.16 -0.97 11.02
CA LYS A 161 -23.17 -2.34 11.56
C LYS A 161 -23.22 -3.31 10.37
N LEU A 162 -22.20 -4.14 10.19
CA LEU A 162 -22.24 -5.19 9.18
C LEU A 162 -23.23 -6.27 9.65
N PRO A 163 -24.07 -6.84 8.75
CA PRO A 163 -24.95 -7.94 9.11
C PRO A 163 -24.11 -9.18 9.45
N SER A 164 -24.21 -9.64 10.69
CA SER A 164 -23.59 -10.86 11.18
C SER A 164 -24.16 -12.07 10.44
N ARG A 165 -23.37 -12.69 9.57
CA ARG A 165 -23.61 -14.06 9.13
C ARG A 165 -22.55 -14.97 9.73
N HIS A 166 -23.01 -15.91 10.54
CA HIS A 166 -22.25 -17.09 10.96
C HIS A 166 -21.70 -17.82 9.73
N CYS A 167 -20.37 -17.80 9.58
CA CYS A 167 -19.64 -18.76 8.76
C CYS A 167 -18.60 -19.45 9.67
N PRO A 168 -18.61 -20.79 9.79
CA PRO A 168 -17.72 -21.51 10.68
C PRO A 168 -16.42 -21.88 9.97
N PHE A 169 -15.64 -20.91 9.49
CA PHE A 169 -14.24 -21.15 9.03
C PHE A 169 -13.44 -19.84 9.13
N PRO A 170 -12.16 -19.87 9.58
CA PRO A 170 -11.33 -18.68 9.67
C PRO A 170 -10.79 -18.33 8.28
N ILE A 171 -11.63 -17.72 7.44
CA ILE A 171 -11.21 -17.26 6.10
C ILE A 171 -10.70 -15.83 6.24
N TRP A 172 -9.47 -15.70 6.75
CA TRP A 172 -8.63 -14.54 6.46
C TRP A 172 -8.22 -14.64 5.00
N SER A 173 -9.00 -14.02 4.10
CA SER A 173 -8.59 -13.88 2.70
C SER A 173 -9.29 -12.71 2.07
N ILE A 174 -8.60 -11.58 2.12
CA ILE A 174 -8.87 -10.45 1.26
C ILE A 174 -7.96 -10.62 0.05
N TYR A 175 -8.44 -11.35 -0.95
CA TYR A 175 -7.78 -11.43 -2.26
C TYR A 175 -8.21 -10.25 -3.11
N LEU A 176 -7.35 -9.24 -3.16
CA LEU A 176 -7.19 -8.39 -4.32
C LEU A 176 -5.68 -8.35 -4.59
N ASP A 177 -5.26 -9.18 -5.54
CA ASP A 177 -3.88 -9.33 -5.97
C ASP A 177 -3.47 -8.08 -6.78
N PHE A 178 -3.35 -6.94 -6.10
CA PHE A 178 -2.57 -5.81 -6.59
C PHE A 178 -1.12 -6.08 -6.23
N SER A 179 -0.46 -6.89 -7.06
CA SER A 179 0.98 -7.04 -7.06
C SER A 179 1.62 -5.70 -7.46
N LEU A 180 1.69 -4.74 -6.52
CA LEU A 180 2.63 -3.62 -6.56
C LEU A 180 4.03 -4.22 -6.46
N SER A 181 4.54 -4.66 -7.61
CA SER A 181 5.87 -5.21 -7.76
C SER A 181 6.89 -4.07 -7.61
N HIS A 182 7.17 -3.71 -6.36
CA HIS A 182 8.49 -3.19 -6.03
C HIS A 182 9.46 -4.35 -6.26
N LYS A 183 9.98 -4.38 -7.48
CA LYS A 183 10.98 -5.28 -8.02
C LYS A 183 11.96 -5.79 -6.95
N TYR A 184 11.65 -6.92 -6.32
CA TYR A 184 12.57 -7.98 -5.88
C TYR A 184 11.76 -9.26 -5.60
N SER A 185 11.95 -10.24 -6.48
CA SER A 185 11.74 -11.69 -6.33
C SER A 185 10.38 -12.21 -5.80
N ARG A 186 9.53 -12.68 -6.73
CA ARG A 186 8.51 -13.70 -6.46
C ARG A 186 9.20 -15.04 -6.13
N ILE A 187 8.80 -15.71 -5.05
CA ILE A 187 8.74 -17.17 -4.95
C ILE A 187 7.48 -17.51 -4.16
N ILE A 188 6.51 -18.08 -4.91
CA ILE A 188 5.26 -18.78 -4.55
C ILE A 188 4.20 -17.97 -3.78
#